data_AF-A0A165U5R8-F1
#
_entry.id   AF-A0A165U5R8-F1
#
_cell.length_a   1.000
_cell.length_b   1.000
_cell.length_c   1.000
_cell.angle_alpha   90.00
_cell.angle_beta   90.00
_cell.angle_gamma   90.00
#
_symmetry.space_group_name_H-M   'P 1'
#
loop_
_entity.id
_entity.type
_entity.pdbx_description
1 polymer ?
#
loop_
_entity_poly.entity_id
_entity_poly.type
_entity_poly.pdbx_seq_one_letter_code
_entity_poly.pdbx_strand_id
1 'polypeptide(L)'
;MPIDAPTQLVEEFKKSGEFDRLRRGLLSQFRSSDAMDILMTRVEDIVKQRLASDQKLHYMPETVMTRELMQELDRYPLVERAASETRALSDPAFASGIRNSIKTILQDDRRNEGKFVDGMDIDGIEEETPMDEGTPEDDKTRAVRFVNYARSEPDVEPREELANKDYRESMVPRIGMDA
;
A
#
# COMPACT_ATOMS: atom_id res chain seq x y z
N MET A 1 11.68 -7.73 29.50
CA MET A 1 11.02 -8.97 29.92
C MET A 1 11.59 -10.05 29.04
N PRO A 2 12.01 -11.18 29.61
CA PRO A 2 12.51 -12.31 28.85
C PRO A 2 11.51 -12.73 27.78
N ILE A 3 12.00 -13.10 26.60
CA ILE A 3 11.19 -13.76 25.58
C ILE A 3 11.00 -15.23 25.99
N ASP A 4 9.91 -15.52 26.69
CA ASP A 4 9.56 -16.85 27.20
C ASP A 4 8.47 -17.55 26.35
N ALA A 5 7.74 -16.78 25.54
CA ALA A 5 6.65 -17.29 24.71
C ALA A 5 6.88 -16.98 23.21
N PRO A 6 6.47 -17.89 22.29
CA PRO A 6 6.55 -17.64 20.84
C PRO A 6 5.84 -16.37 20.39
N THR A 7 4.75 -15.99 21.08
CA THR A 7 4.01 -14.75 20.80
C THR A 7 4.85 -13.51 21.10
N GLN A 8 5.61 -13.50 22.19
CA GLN A 8 6.51 -12.41 22.56
C GLN A 8 7.64 -12.25 21.53
N LEU A 9 8.18 -13.36 21.02
CA LEU A 9 9.19 -13.32 19.95
C LEU A 9 8.64 -12.65 18.69
N VAL A 10 7.39 -12.95 18.31
CA VAL A 10 6.75 -12.32 17.15
C VAL A 10 6.51 -10.83 17.40
N GLU A 11 6.16 -10.42 18.62
CA GLU A 11 6.00 -9.02 18.97
C GLU A 11 7.33 -8.27 18.91
N GLU A 12 8.41 -8.80 19.48
CA GLU A 12 9.75 -8.22 19.40
C GLU A 12 10.27 -8.18 17.95
N PHE A 13 9.97 -9.20 17.16
CA PHE A 13 10.26 -9.22 15.72
C PHE A 13 9.50 -8.15 14.92
N LYS A 14 8.28 -7.80 15.34
CA LYS A 14 7.55 -6.66 14.77
C LYS A 14 8.13 -5.33 15.22
N LYS A 15 8.49 -5.20 16.51
CA LYS A 15 9.09 -3.98 17.08
C LYS A 15 10.46 -3.66 16.49
N SER A 16 11.25 -4.67 16.13
CA SER A 16 12.57 -4.49 15.51
C SER A 16 12.52 -3.93 14.08
N GLY A 17 11.34 -3.91 13.44
CA GLY A 17 11.18 -3.48 12.04
C GLY A 17 11.58 -4.54 11.00
N GLU A 18 12.09 -5.70 11.43
CA GLU A 18 12.44 -6.81 10.53
C GLU A 18 11.20 -7.39 9.83
N PHE A 19 10.03 -7.36 10.49
CA PHE A 19 8.77 -7.72 9.85
C PHE A 19 8.44 -6.83 8.64
N ASP A 20 8.58 -5.51 8.76
CA ASP A 20 8.31 -4.59 7.66
C ASP A 20 9.36 -4.70 6.55
N ARG A 21 10.62 -4.92 6.92
CA ARG A 21 11.68 -5.25 5.96
C ARG A 21 11.35 -6.51 5.17
N LEU A 22 10.90 -7.56 5.85
CA LEU A 22 10.48 -8.82 5.23
C LEU A 22 9.32 -8.60 4.25
N ARG A 23 8.29 -7.88 4.70
CA ARG A 23 7.12 -7.55 3.88
C ARG A 23 7.50 -6.78 2.62
N ARG A 24 8.38 -5.77 2.74
CA ARG A 24 8.88 -4.99 1.59
C ARG A 24 9.72 -5.86 0.64
N GLY A 25 10.57 -6.72 1.19
CA GLY A 25 11.37 -7.68 0.42
C GLY A 25 10.50 -8.63 -0.39
N LEU A 26 9.50 -9.25 0.24
CA LEU A 26 8.54 -10.14 -0.42
C LEU A 26 7.77 -9.42 -1.54
N LEU A 27 7.29 -8.21 -1.27
CA LEU A 27 6.59 -7.42 -2.29
C LEU A 27 7.51 -7.06 -3.46
N SER A 28 8.76 -6.74 -3.19
CA SER A 28 9.75 -6.45 -4.23
C SER A 28 10.03 -7.67 -5.11
N GLN A 29 10.24 -8.84 -4.48
CA GLN A 29 10.46 -10.10 -5.21
C GLN A 29 9.25 -10.48 -6.05
N PHE A 30 8.04 -10.35 -5.49
CA PHE A 30 6.80 -10.60 -6.22
C PHE A 30 6.69 -9.74 -7.48
N ARG A 31 6.97 -8.43 -7.36
CA ARG A 31 6.90 -7.48 -8.48
C ARG A 31 7.91 -7.76 -9.58
N SER A 32 9.07 -8.34 -9.25
CA SER A 32 10.11 -8.70 -10.22
C SER A 32 10.01 -10.16 -10.71
N SER A 33 8.98 -10.90 -10.31
CA SER A 33 8.82 -12.32 -10.65
C SER A 33 7.81 -12.53 -11.78
N ASP A 34 7.94 -13.67 -12.46
CA ASP A 34 6.99 -14.13 -13.48
C ASP A 34 5.55 -14.24 -12.95
N ALA A 35 5.35 -14.37 -11.64
CA ALA A 35 4.03 -14.41 -11.03
C ALA A 35 3.25 -13.10 -11.21
N MET A 36 3.95 -11.96 -11.35
CA MET A 36 3.32 -10.68 -11.68
C MET A 36 2.75 -10.69 -13.11
N ASP A 37 3.48 -11.24 -14.07
CA ASP A 37 3.04 -11.32 -15.47
C ASP A 37 1.84 -12.27 -15.60
N ILE A 38 1.87 -13.40 -14.87
CA ILE A 38 0.74 -14.33 -14.77
C ILE A 38 -0.47 -13.63 -14.16
N LEU A 39 -0.29 -12.85 -13.09
CA LEU A 39 -1.35 -12.08 -12.46
C LEU A 39 -1.98 -11.10 -13.46
N MET A 40 -1.17 -10.31 -14.16
CA MET A 40 -1.65 -9.33 -15.14
C MET A 40 -2.39 -10.00 -16.30
N THR A 41 -1.87 -11.12 -16.81
CA THR A 41 -2.55 -11.90 -17.86
C THR A 41 -3.94 -12.35 -17.40
N ARG A 42 -4.07 -12.87 -16.18
CA ARG A 42 -5.37 -13.28 -15.63
C ARG A 42 -6.33 -12.10 -15.44
N VAL A 43 -5.82 -10.95 -15.00
CA VAL A 43 -6.62 -9.71 -14.87
C VAL A 43 -7.14 -9.29 -16.24
N GLU A 44 -6.28 -9.26 -17.26
CA GLU A 44 -6.68 -8.92 -18.62
C GLU A 44 -7.74 -9.87 -19.17
N ASP A 45 -7.59 -11.18 -18.95
CA ASP A 45 -8.55 -12.18 -19.41
C ASP A 45 -9.93 -11.99 -18.77
N ILE A 46 -9.98 -11.72 -17.46
CA ILE A 46 -11.24 -11.44 -16.75
C ILE A 46 -11.89 -10.17 -17.29
N VAL A 47 -11.11 -9.10 -17.49
CA VAL A 47 -11.63 -7.84 -18.04
C VAL A 47 -12.17 -8.04 -19.45
N LYS A 48 -11.43 -8.71 -20.33
CA LYS A 48 -11.86 -9.03 -21.70
C LYS A 48 -13.15 -9.85 -21.70
N GLN A 49 -13.23 -10.86 -20.84
CA GLN A 49 -14.43 -11.70 -20.68
C GLN A 49 -15.63 -10.89 -20.16
N ARG A 50 -15.42 -9.99 -19.20
CA ARG A 50 -16.46 -9.12 -18.64
C ARG A 50 -16.99 -8.13 -19.67
N LEU A 51 -16.10 -7.50 -20.44
CA LEU A 51 -16.47 -6.57 -21.51
C LEU A 51 -17.15 -7.26 -22.71
N ALA A 52 -16.79 -8.52 -23.00
CA ALA A 52 -17.44 -9.30 -24.05
C ALA A 52 -18.83 -9.81 -23.63
N SER A 53 -19.03 -10.07 -22.34
CA SER A 53 -20.30 -10.60 -21.82
C SER A 53 -21.33 -9.51 -21.52
N ASP A 54 -20.90 -8.31 -21.09
CA ASP A 54 -21.80 -7.20 -20.79
C ASP A 54 -21.58 -6.02 -21.74
N GLN A 55 -22.36 -6.00 -22.82
CA GLN A 55 -22.28 -4.96 -23.83
C GLN A 55 -22.70 -3.58 -23.27
N LYS A 56 -23.43 -3.52 -22.15
CA LYS A 56 -23.87 -2.25 -21.55
C LYS A 56 -22.71 -1.46 -20.99
N LEU A 57 -21.63 -2.13 -20.58
CA LEU A 57 -20.42 -1.48 -20.04
C LEU A 57 -19.79 -0.53 -21.05
N HIS A 58 -19.88 -0.82 -22.36
CA HIS A 58 -19.33 0.04 -23.42
C HIS A 58 -20.04 1.39 -23.56
N TYR A 59 -21.28 1.49 -23.07
CA TYR A 59 -22.08 2.71 -23.15
C TYR A 59 -22.10 3.49 -21.83
N MET A 60 -21.43 2.98 -20.79
CA MET A 60 -21.33 3.63 -19.49
C MET A 60 -20.16 4.63 -19.46
N PRO A 61 -20.21 5.65 -18.59
CA PRO A 61 -19.05 6.49 -18.32
C PRO A 61 -17.87 5.64 -17.82
N GLU A 62 -16.65 6.01 -18.24
CA GLU A 62 -15.41 5.29 -17.91
C GLU A 62 -15.26 5.04 -16.40
N THR A 63 -15.62 6.01 -15.57
CA THR A 63 -15.57 5.89 -14.10
C THR A 63 -16.46 4.76 -13.57
N VAL A 64 -17.63 4.56 -14.18
CA VAL A 64 -18.56 3.49 -13.78
C VAL A 64 -18.08 2.15 -14.31
N MET A 65 -17.63 2.11 -15.57
CA MET A 65 -17.06 0.90 -16.17
C MET A 65 -15.87 0.37 -15.35
N THR A 66 -14.90 1.23 -15.02
CA THR A 66 -13.73 0.86 -14.22
C THR A 66 -14.13 0.34 -12.85
N ARG A 67 -15.11 0.98 -12.19
CA ARG A 67 -15.63 0.51 -10.90
C ARG A 67 -16.27 -0.89 -11.01
N GLU A 68 -17.04 -1.16 -12.05
CA GLU A 68 -17.65 -2.48 -12.28
C GLU A 68 -16.60 -3.55 -12.59
N LEU A 69 -15.57 -3.21 -13.39
CA LEU A 69 -14.46 -4.11 -13.66
C LEU A 69 -13.65 -4.43 -12.39
N MET A 70 -13.39 -3.44 -11.54
CA MET A 70 -12.73 -3.66 -10.25
C MET A 70 -13.57 -4.57 -9.33
N GLN A 71 -14.88 -4.35 -9.25
CA GLN A 71 -15.78 -5.23 -8.49
C GLN A 71 -15.78 -6.67 -9.02
N GLU A 72 -15.64 -6.86 -10.33
CA GLU A 72 -15.51 -8.20 -10.92
C GLU A 72 -14.20 -8.86 -10.51
N LEU A 73 -13.08 -8.13 -10.58
CA LEU A 73 -11.77 -8.64 -10.18
C LEU A 73 -11.73 -9.05 -8.70
N ASP A 74 -12.39 -8.30 -7.82
CA ASP A 74 -12.47 -8.60 -6.38
C ASP A 74 -13.19 -9.93 -6.07
N ARG A 75 -13.94 -10.51 -7.02
CA ARG A 75 -14.58 -11.84 -6.85
C ARG A 75 -13.59 -12.99 -6.95
N TYR A 76 -12.40 -12.74 -7.46
CA TYR A 76 -11.38 -13.75 -7.71
C TYR A 76 -10.20 -13.55 -6.75
N PRO A 77 -9.72 -14.59 -6.05
CA PRO A 77 -8.54 -14.50 -5.18
C PRO A 77 -7.25 -14.49 -6.01
N LEU A 78 -7.09 -13.48 -6.86
CA LEU A 78 -6.01 -13.41 -7.85
C LEU A 78 -4.66 -13.19 -7.19
N VAL A 79 -4.60 -12.29 -6.21
CA VAL A 79 -3.37 -11.91 -5.52
C VAL A 79 -2.89 -13.05 -4.64
N GLU A 80 -3.78 -13.71 -3.90
CA GLU A 80 -3.45 -14.85 -3.04
C GLU A 80 -2.90 -16.02 -3.86
N ARG A 81 -3.52 -16.28 -5.03
CA ARG A 81 -3.04 -17.31 -5.95
C ARG A 81 -1.65 -16.97 -6.50
N ALA A 82 -1.46 -15.76 -7.03
CA ALA A 82 -0.16 -15.34 -7.56
C ALA A 82 0.94 -15.35 -6.48
N ALA A 83 0.63 -14.89 -5.27
CA ALA A 83 1.56 -14.91 -4.14
C ALA A 83 1.97 -16.34 -3.75
N SER A 84 1.03 -17.31 -3.79
CA SER A 84 1.34 -18.71 -3.50
C SER A 84 2.26 -19.36 -4.55
N GLU A 85 2.20 -18.91 -5.80
CA GLU A 85 3.02 -19.43 -6.91
C GLU A 85 4.47 -18.94 -6.85
N THR A 86 4.74 -17.79 -6.21
CA THR A 86 6.05 -17.13 -6.20
C THR A 86 7.12 -17.87 -5.38
N ARG A 87 6.72 -18.80 -4.50
CA ARG A 87 7.62 -19.63 -3.66
C ARG A 87 8.77 -18.86 -2.98
N ALA A 88 8.56 -17.58 -2.62
CA ALA A 88 9.60 -16.73 -2.04
C ALA A 88 10.19 -17.29 -0.73
N LEU A 89 9.39 -18.03 0.05
CA LEU A 89 9.83 -18.71 1.28
C LEU A 89 10.63 -20.00 1.02
N SER A 90 10.67 -20.48 -0.22
CA SER A 90 11.49 -21.64 -0.60
C SER A 90 12.95 -21.27 -0.87
N ASP A 91 13.28 -19.97 -0.99
CA ASP A 91 14.66 -19.51 -1.10
C ASP A 91 15.43 -19.74 0.22
N PRO A 92 16.47 -20.60 0.22
CA PRO A 92 17.28 -20.84 1.40
C PRO A 92 17.98 -19.58 1.93
N ALA A 93 18.38 -18.66 1.05
CA ALA A 93 19.04 -17.42 1.45
C ALA A 93 18.07 -16.52 2.22
N PHE A 94 16.85 -16.35 1.70
CA PHE A 94 15.78 -15.64 2.39
C PHE A 94 15.44 -16.25 3.77
N ALA A 95 15.27 -17.58 3.84
CA ALA A 95 14.98 -18.28 5.09
C ALA A 95 16.12 -18.15 6.12
N SER A 96 17.37 -18.16 5.65
CA SER A 96 18.54 -17.95 6.52
C SER A 96 18.56 -16.54 7.12
N GLY A 97 18.16 -15.52 6.35
CA GLY A 97 18.04 -14.13 6.81
C GLY A 97 17.04 -14.00 7.96
N ILE A 98 15.86 -14.62 7.83
CA ILE A 98 14.85 -14.65 8.90
C ILE A 98 15.42 -15.30 10.17
N ARG A 99 16.04 -16.48 10.04
CA ARG A 99 16.62 -17.18 11.19
C ARG A 99 17.70 -16.35 11.88
N ASN A 100 18.53 -15.65 11.12
CA ASN A 100 19.57 -14.78 11.65
C ASN A 100 18.95 -13.60 12.42
N SER A 101 17.93 -12.94 11.86
CA SER A 101 17.24 -11.84 12.54
C SER A 101 16.59 -12.26 13.87
N ILE A 102 15.93 -13.42 13.89
CA ILE A 102 15.36 -14.02 15.11
C ILE A 102 16.46 -14.32 16.12
N LYS A 103 17.58 -14.89 15.67
CA LYS A 103 18.72 -15.20 16.54
C LYS A 103 19.29 -13.93 17.17
N THR A 104 19.41 -12.85 16.41
CA THR A 104 19.86 -11.54 16.91
C THR A 104 18.93 -11.02 18.00
N ILE A 105 17.61 -11.02 17.77
CA ILE A 105 16.62 -10.57 18.77
C ILE A 105 16.75 -11.38 20.06
N LEU A 106 16.84 -12.71 19.98
CA LEU A 106 17.00 -13.58 21.15
C LEU A 106 18.36 -13.43 21.84
N GLN A 107 19.39 -12.96 21.14
CA GLN A 107 20.70 -12.67 21.74
C GLN A 107 20.71 -11.32 22.43
N ASP A 108 20.08 -10.31 21.81
CA ASP A 108 19.96 -8.96 22.36
C ASP A 108 19.09 -8.94 23.63
N ASP A 109 17.99 -9.71 23.65
CA ASP A 109 17.16 -9.88 24.84
C ASP A 109 17.97 -10.44 26.03
N ARG A 110 18.65 -11.58 25.82
CA ARG A 110 19.54 -12.20 26.83
C ARG A 110 20.70 -11.31 27.27
N ARG A 111 21.21 -10.46 26.37
CA ARG A 111 22.28 -9.50 26.70
C ARG A 111 21.75 -8.33 27.53
N ASN A 112 20.51 -7.91 27.29
CA ASN A 112 19.88 -6.81 28.01
C ASN A 112 19.37 -7.24 29.39
N GLU A 113 19.04 -8.51 29.60
CA GLU A 113 18.75 -9.08 30.92
C GLU A 113 19.91 -8.94 31.91
N GLY A 114 21.16 -8.99 31.44
CA GLY A 114 22.35 -8.85 32.28
C GLY A 114 22.73 -7.41 32.64
N LYS A 115 22.03 -6.39 32.15
CA LYS A 115 22.40 -4.96 32.32
C LYS A 115 21.57 -4.22 33.37
N PHE A 116 20.58 -4.86 34.00
CA PHE A 116 19.66 -4.18 34.93
C PHE A 116 20.04 -4.28 36.42
N VAL A 117 21.23 -4.80 36.77
CA VAL A 117 21.62 -4.97 38.19
C VAL A 117 23.12 -4.66 38.40
N ASP A 118 23.57 -3.43 38.14
CA ASP A 118 24.89 -2.97 38.65
C ASP A 118 25.02 -1.44 38.73
N GLY A 119 24.11 -0.76 39.44
CA GLY A 119 24.34 0.65 39.74
C GLY A 119 23.12 1.47 40.13
N MET A 120 22.42 1.09 41.20
CA MET A 120 21.54 2.05 41.87
C MET A 120 21.71 1.97 43.39
N ASP A 121 22.92 2.32 43.81
CA ASP A 121 23.12 3.03 45.07
C ASP A 121 23.03 4.53 44.73
N ILE A 122 22.05 5.24 45.31
CA ILE A 122 22.22 6.60 45.84
C ILE A 122 21.03 6.87 46.74
N ASP A 123 21.37 6.93 48.02
CA ASP A 123 20.58 7.38 49.15
C ASP A 123 20.01 8.79 48.96
N GLY A 124 18.83 9.00 49.55
CA GLY A 124 18.46 10.25 50.21
C GLY A 124 18.00 11.40 49.31
N ILE A 125 16.70 11.69 49.34
CA ILE A 125 16.15 13.00 49.74
C ILE A 125 14.72 12.76 50.25
N GLU A 126 14.50 13.29 51.44
CA GLU A 126 13.27 13.30 52.23
C GLU A 126 12.17 14.17 51.59
N GLU A 127 10.93 13.73 51.80
CA GLU A 127 9.77 14.52 52.27
C GLU A 127 9.45 15.86 51.59
N GLU A 128 8.32 15.92 50.88
CA GLU A 128 7.09 16.61 51.36
C GLU A 128 5.96 16.43 50.34
N THR A 129 4.76 16.11 50.84
CA THR A 129 3.47 16.19 50.12
C THR A 129 2.72 17.41 50.67
N PRO A 130 1.83 18.12 49.93
CA PRO A 130 0.47 17.61 49.73
C PRO A 130 -0.33 18.11 48.49
N MET A 131 -1.29 17.26 48.10
CA MET A 131 -2.66 17.53 47.63
C MET A 131 -2.92 18.63 46.57
N ASP A 132 -3.38 18.22 45.39
CA ASP A 132 -4.35 19.00 44.61
C ASP A 132 -5.45 18.08 44.05
N GLU A 133 -6.69 18.36 44.48
CA GLU A 133 -7.94 17.74 44.05
C GLU A 133 -8.39 18.38 42.73
N GLY A 134 -8.74 17.58 41.71
CA GLY A 134 -9.19 18.19 40.46
C GLY A 134 -9.78 17.29 39.37
N THR A 135 -10.55 16.26 39.74
CA THR A 135 -11.66 15.63 38.97
C THR A 135 -11.47 15.05 37.55
N PRO A 136 -12.31 14.05 37.17
CA PRO A 136 -12.13 13.22 35.98
C PRO A 136 -13.02 13.64 34.80
N GLU A 137 -12.50 13.62 33.58
CA GLU A 137 -13.34 13.53 32.38
C GLU A 137 -12.72 12.61 31.32
N ASP A 138 -13.34 11.43 31.23
CA ASP A 138 -13.84 10.80 30.01
C ASP A 138 -12.93 10.66 28.78
N ASP A 139 -12.31 9.49 28.78
CA ASP A 139 -12.13 8.59 27.65
C ASP A 139 -13.28 8.63 26.63
N LYS A 140 -13.03 9.17 25.43
CA LYS A 140 -13.79 8.83 24.21
C LYS A 140 -12.93 9.03 22.97
N THR A 141 -12.74 7.91 22.27
CA THR A 141 -12.58 7.82 20.81
C THR A 141 -11.26 8.28 20.20
N ARG A 142 -10.29 7.36 20.26
CA ARG A 142 -9.75 6.67 19.07
C ARG A 142 -10.52 7.00 17.77
N ALA A 143 -10.02 7.99 17.03
CA ALA A 143 -10.29 8.14 15.61
C ALA A 143 -8.95 8.19 14.88
N VAL A 144 -8.56 7.03 14.34
CA VAL A 144 -7.45 6.89 13.40
C VAL A 144 -7.85 7.67 12.14
N ARG A 145 -7.36 8.89 12.01
CA ARG A 145 -7.52 9.68 10.80
C ARG A 145 -6.49 9.19 9.78
N PHE A 146 -6.88 8.18 8.99
CA PHE A 146 -6.23 7.92 7.71
C PHE A 146 -6.47 9.15 6.83
N VAL A 147 -5.45 10.00 6.69
CA VAL A 147 -5.46 11.05 5.67
C VAL A 147 -5.03 10.40 4.36
N ASN A 148 -6.03 10.22 3.49
CA ASN A 148 -5.85 9.99 2.05
C ASN A 148 -4.99 11.12 1.46
N TYR A 149 -3.74 10.82 1.09
CA TYR A 149 -2.99 11.61 0.11
C TYR A 149 -3.28 11.07 -1.28
N ALA A 150 -4.44 11.46 -1.81
CA ALA A 150 -4.75 11.36 -3.23
C ALA A 150 -5.62 12.57 -3.62
N ARG A 151 -4.99 13.75 -3.73
CA ARG A 151 -5.50 14.88 -4.52
C ARG A 151 -4.40 15.93 -4.71
N SER A 152 -3.47 15.65 -5.62
CA SER A 152 -2.75 16.71 -6.32
C SER A 152 -3.46 16.87 -7.66
N GLU A 153 -4.37 17.85 -7.73
CA GLU A 153 -4.90 18.35 -8.99
C GLU A 153 -3.74 19.02 -9.75
N PRO A 154 -3.43 18.65 -11.00
CA PRO A 154 -2.68 19.54 -11.87
C PRO A 154 -3.62 20.65 -12.35
N ASP A 155 -3.11 21.87 -12.26
CA ASP A 155 -3.72 23.14 -12.67
C ASP A 155 -4.44 23.04 -14.02
N VAL A 156 -5.68 23.53 -14.02
CA VAL A 156 -6.46 23.83 -15.21
C VAL A 156 -5.81 25.03 -15.90
N GLU A 157 -5.04 24.79 -16.96
CA GLU A 157 -4.64 25.87 -17.87
C GLU A 157 -5.89 26.42 -18.58
N PRO A 158 -6.04 27.77 -18.66
CA PRO A 158 -7.19 28.39 -19.26
C PRO A 158 -7.22 28.17 -20.78
N ARG A 159 -8.39 27.72 -21.26
CA ARG A 159 -8.81 27.70 -22.67
C ARG A 159 -8.48 29.03 -23.36
N GLU A 160 -7.58 29.01 -24.33
CA GLU A 160 -7.54 30.05 -25.35
C GLU A 160 -8.66 29.82 -26.37
N GLU A 161 -9.58 30.77 -26.32
CA GLU A 161 -10.72 30.98 -27.20
C GLU A 161 -10.23 31.54 -28.55
N LEU A 162 -10.02 30.68 -29.55
CA LEU A 162 -9.82 31.14 -30.92
C LEU A 162 -11.15 31.19 -31.67
N ALA A 163 -11.68 32.41 -31.63
CA ALA A 163 -12.74 33.00 -32.42
C ALA A 163 -12.93 32.38 -33.82
N ASN A 164 -14.13 31.86 -34.04
CA ASN A 164 -14.79 31.89 -35.34
C ASN A 164 -14.88 33.35 -35.80
N LYS A 165 -14.30 33.67 -36.95
CA LYS A 165 -14.77 34.77 -37.79
C LYS A 165 -14.93 34.29 -39.22
N ASP A 166 -16.19 34.31 -39.62
CA ASP A 166 -16.68 34.27 -40.98
C ASP A 166 -15.83 35.11 -41.95
N TYR A 167 -15.49 34.51 -43.08
CA TYR A 167 -15.52 35.20 -44.37
C TYR A 167 -16.19 34.27 -45.39
N ARG A 168 -17.49 34.50 -45.57
CA ARG A 168 -18.19 34.25 -46.83
C ARG A 168 -17.73 35.29 -47.86
N GLU A 169 -17.97 34.96 -49.14
CA GLU A 169 -17.74 35.73 -50.38
C GLU A 169 -16.31 35.63 -50.93
N SER A 170 -16.04 35.07 -52.11
CA SER A 170 -16.77 35.25 -53.38
C SER A 170 -16.28 34.24 -54.46
N MET A 171 -17.20 33.84 -55.36
CA MET A 171 -17.09 33.80 -56.85
C MET A 171 -15.78 33.26 -57.48
N VAL A 172 -15.68 32.28 -58.41
CA VAL A 172 -16.48 31.84 -59.58
C VAL A 172 -15.87 30.48 -60.06
N PRO A 173 -16.63 29.54 -60.64
CA PRO A 173 -16.08 28.38 -61.35
C PRO A 173 -15.69 28.73 -62.80
N ARG A 174 -14.46 28.42 -63.21
CA ARG A 174 -14.08 28.44 -64.65
C ARG A 174 -14.04 27.03 -65.23
N ILE A 175 -15.05 26.80 -66.07
CA ILE A 175 -15.14 25.77 -67.10
C ILE A 175 -14.13 26.11 -68.22
N GLY A 176 -13.49 25.07 -68.76
CA GLY A 176 -12.73 25.00 -70.01
C GLY A 176 -12.04 23.63 -70.00
N MET A 177 -12.43 22.59 -70.75
CA MET A 177 -12.78 22.51 -72.17
C MET A 177 -11.76 23.21 -73.06
N ASP A 178 -10.77 22.44 -73.49
CA ASP A 178 -10.18 22.36 -74.84
C ASP A 178 -9.46 20.99 -74.87
N ALA A 179 -9.98 20.01 -75.62
CA ALA A 179 -9.74 19.73 -77.04
C ALA A 179 -8.55 18.76 -77.24
#